data_AF-A0A7V3T073-F1
#
_entry.id   AF-A0A7V3T073-F1
#
_cell.length_a   1.000
_cell.length_b   1.000
_cell.length_c   1.000
_cell.angle_alpha   90.00
_cell.angle_beta   90.00
_cell.angle_gamma   90.00
#
_symmetry.space_group_name_H-M   'P 1'
#
loop_
_entity.id
_entity.type
_entity.pdbx_description
1 polymer ?
#
loop_
_entity_poly.entity_id
_entity_poly.type
_entity_poly.pdbx_seq_one_letter_code
_entity_poly.pdbx_strand_id
1 'polypeptide(L)'
;MEYLIVDGYNIINAWRDIFNPEREPLEDCRDKLLNMLSNYQGYKKIKVIVVFDAHQVKGSQHKEEIFDNIKIVFTKENETADNYIERFVYIHGKNNKVRVATSDYLEQRIVLSAGGIRVS
;
A
#
# COMPACT_ATOMS: atom_id res chain seq x y z
N MET A 1 8.08 3.27 -15.03
CA MET A 1 8.51 3.21 -13.61
C MET A 1 7.96 1.95 -12.96
N GLU A 2 8.51 1.55 -11.81
CA GLU A 2 7.98 0.46 -11.00
C GLU A 2 7.40 1.02 -9.70
N TYR A 3 6.14 0.65 -9.42
CA TYR A 3 5.39 1.02 -8.24
C TYR A 3 5.10 -0.20 -7.39
N LEU A 4 5.23 -0.05 -6.07
CA LEU A 4 4.67 -0.95 -5.07
C LEU A 4 3.61 -0.19 -4.30
N ILE A 5 2.37 -0.66 -4.38
CA ILE A 5 1.26 -0.13 -3.61
C ILE A 5 0.98 -1.10 -2.47
N VAL A 6 0.88 -0.59 -1.25
CA VAL A 6 0.72 -1.40 -0.05
C VAL A 6 -0.58 -0.99 0.64
N ASP A 7 -1.44 -1.95 0.92
CA ASP A 7 -2.53 -1.75 1.86
C ASP A 7 -1.99 -1.84 3.29
N GLY A 8 -1.85 -0.69 3.94
CA GLY A 8 -1.14 -0.57 5.20
C GLY A 8 -1.82 -1.31 6.34
N TYR A 9 -3.14 -1.19 6.49
CA TYR A 9 -3.85 -1.84 7.61
C TYR A 9 -3.97 -3.34 7.43
N ASN A 10 -4.15 -3.79 6.18
CA ASN A 10 -4.13 -5.21 5.89
C ASN A 10 -2.77 -5.84 6.25
N ILE A 11 -1.65 -5.22 5.85
CA ILE A 11 -0.32 -5.74 6.21
C ILE A 11 -0.08 -5.73 7.73
N ILE A 12 -0.44 -4.64 8.43
CA ILE A 12 -0.30 -4.56 9.89
C ILE A 12 -1.08 -5.69 10.58
N ASN A 13 -2.31 -5.97 10.13
CA ASN A 13 -3.14 -7.02 10.71
C ASN A 13 -2.66 -8.44 10.35
N ALA A 14 -2.08 -8.62 9.16
CA ALA A 14 -1.58 -9.92 8.69
C ALA A 14 -0.26 -10.33 9.35
N TRP A 15 0.66 -9.39 9.55
CA TRP A 15 2.01 -9.67 10.08
C TRP A 15 2.05 -9.56 11.59
N ARG A 16 1.26 -10.41 12.28
CA ARG A 16 1.14 -10.40 13.76
C ARG A 16 2.43 -10.71 14.51
N ASP A 17 3.40 -11.35 13.85
CA ASP A 17 4.73 -11.59 14.41
C ASP A 17 5.60 -10.32 14.45
N ILE A 18 5.25 -9.29 13.66
CA ILE A 18 5.99 -8.03 13.55
C ILE A 18 5.21 -6.88 14.20
N PHE A 19 3.89 -6.88 14.07
CA PHE A 19 2.99 -5.86 14.59
C PHE A 19 2.01 -6.47 15.57
N ASN A 20 1.77 -5.82 16.71
CA ASN A 20 0.74 -6.23 17.64
C ASN A 20 -0.29 -5.12 17.83
N PRO A 21 -1.22 -4.92 16.89
CA PRO A 21 -2.20 -3.83 16.96
C PRO A 21 -3.20 -3.97 18.13
N GLU A 22 -3.24 -5.13 18.81
CA GLU A 22 -4.04 -5.34 20.02
C GLU A 22 -3.33 -4.83 21.29
N ARG A 23 -2.00 -4.70 21.27
CA ARG A 23 -1.17 -4.30 22.42
C ARG A 23 -0.35 -3.03 22.21
N GLU A 24 -0.22 -2.58 20.96
CA GLU A 24 0.51 -1.39 20.55
C GLU A 24 -0.46 -0.39 19.91
N PRO A 25 -0.25 0.92 20.12
CA PRO A 25 -0.98 1.96 19.40
C PRO A 25 -0.91 1.73 17.88
N LEU A 26 -2.05 1.90 17.20
CA LEU A 26 -2.13 1.70 15.76
C LEU A 26 -1.23 2.69 14.99
N GLU A 27 -0.99 3.87 15.57
CA GLU A 27 -0.05 4.88 15.07
C GLU A 27 1.39 4.35 15.07
N ASP A 28 1.85 3.73 16.16
CA ASP A 28 3.18 3.12 16.25
C ASP A 28 3.36 2.00 15.22
N CYS A 29 2.32 1.17 15.02
CA CYS A 29 2.32 0.15 13.97
C CYS A 29 2.47 0.76 12.56
N ARG A 30 1.78 1.88 12.30
CA ARG A 30 1.89 2.62 11.03
C ARG A 30 3.29 3.15 10.82
N ASP A 31 3.85 3.85 11.80
CA ASP A 31 5.19 4.42 11.70
C ASP A 31 6.25 3.34 11.48
N LYS A 32 6.14 2.20 12.18
CA LYS A 32 7.03 1.06 11.99
C LYS A 32 6.94 0.49 10.58
N LEU A 33 5.73 0.33 10.04
CA LEU A 33 5.53 -0.13 8.65
C LEU A 33 6.13 0.87 7.64
N LEU A 34 5.87 2.17 7.82
CA LEU A 34 6.37 3.23 6.95
C LEU A 34 7.90 3.27 6.93
N ASN A 35 8.55 3.15 8.09
CA ASN A 35 10.00 3.05 8.19
C ASN A 35 10.56 1.84 7.44
N MET A 36 9.93 0.67 7.56
CA MET A 36 10.35 -0.54 6.82
C MET A 36 10.25 -0.34 5.30
N LEU A 37 9.14 0.26 4.85
CA LEU A 37 8.87 0.50 3.42
C LEU A 37 9.74 1.61 2.82
N SER A 38 10.07 2.65 3.59
CA SER A 38 11.01 3.70 3.22
C SER A 38 12.40 3.10 2.91
N ASN A 39 12.89 2.23 3.80
CA ASN A 39 14.13 1.50 3.59
C ASN A 39 14.07 0.56 2.37
N TYR A 40 12.96 -0.17 2.22
CA TYR A 40 12.76 -1.05 1.07
C TYR A 40 12.77 -0.29 -0.26
N GLN A 41 12.14 0.89 -0.30
CA GLN A 41 12.14 1.76 -1.47
C GLN A 41 13.56 2.16 -1.88
N GLY A 42 14.38 2.61 -0.93
CA GLY A 42 15.77 3.01 -1.19
C GLY A 42 16.60 1.86 -1.74
N TYR A 43 16.43 0.66 -1.17
CA TYR A 43 17.13 -0.54 -1.61
C TYR A 43 16.72 -1.01 -3.02
N LYS A 44 15.42 -1.07 -3.31
CA LYS A 44 14.89 -1.56 -4.60
C LYS A 44 14.83 -0.51 -5.70
N LYS A 45 14.98 0.79 -5.37
CA LYS A 45 14.84 1.93 -6.30
C LYS A 45 13.48 1.95 -7.04
N ILE A 46 12.41 1.61 -6.33
CA ILE A 46 11.03 1.66 -6.83
C ILE A 46 10.29 2.88 -6.25
N LYS A 47 9.03 3.10 -6.64
CA LYS A 47 8.14 4.06 -5.95
C LYS A 47 7.18 3.31 -5.05
N VAL A 48 7.16 3.63 -3.75
CA VAL A 48 6.24 3.02 -2.79
C VAL A 48 5.11 3.97 -2.45
N ILE A 49 3.88 3.46 -2.51
CA ILE A 49 2.66 4.15 -2.10
C ILE A 49 1.99 3.28 -1.04
N VAL A 50 1.74 3.85 0.14
CA VAL A 50 1.05 3.15 1.24
C VAL A 50 -0.33 3.75 1.36
N VAL A 51 -1.35 2.90 1.30
CA VAL A 51 -2.76 3.29 1.36
C VAL A 51 -3.32 2.82 2.69
N PHE A 52 -3.89 3.74 3.46
CA PHE A 52 -4.62 3.43 4.68
C PHE A 52 -6.08 3.77 4.50
N ASP A 53 -6.94 2.78 4.72
CA ASP A 53 -8.39 2.97 4.69
C ASP A 53 -8.86 3.86 5.87
N ALA A 54 -9.78 4.79 5.62
CA ALA A 54 -10.36 5.66 6.64
C ALA A 54 -11.53 5.06 7.44
N HIS A 55 -11.62 3.74 7.56
CA HIS A 55 -12.67 2.97 8.24
C HIS A 55 -13.13 3.48 9.64
N GLN A 56 -12.38 4.35 10.32
CA GLN A 56 -12.71 4.82 11.67
C GLN A 56 -12.85 6.34 11.83
N VAL A 57 -12.72 7.15 10.76
CA VAL A 57 -12.74 8.62 10.88
C VAL A 57 -13.92 9.21 10.09
N LYS A 58 -15.04 9.48 10.76
CA LYS A 58 -16.17 10.21 10.14
C LYS A 58 -15.71 11.59 9.66
N GLY A 59 -16.03 11.95 8.42
CA GLY A 59 -15.59 13.21 7.79
C GLY A 59 -14.15 13.19 7.27
N SER A 60 -13.49 12.03 7.17
CA SER A 60 -12.15 11.93 6.60
C SER A 60 -12.13 12.36 5.14
N GLN A 61 -11.31 13.34 4.82
CA GLN A 61 -11.01 13.74 3.44
C GLN A 61 -9.81 12.95 2.92
N HIS A 62 -9.76 12.77 1.60
CA HIS A 62 -8.59 12.20 0.93
C HIS A 62 -7.35 13.03 1.30
N LYS A 63 -6.38 12.39 1.94
CA LYS A 63 -5.16 13.06 2.39
C LYS A 63 -3.96 12.34 1.81
N GLU A 64 -3.07 13.11 1.19
CA GLU A 64 -1.79 12.60 0.72
C GLU A 64 -0.68 13.23 1.54
N GLU A 65 0.24 12.40 1.99
CA GLU A 65 1.41 12.82 2.74
C GLU A 65 2.66 12.17 2.15
N ILE A 66 3.81 12.72 2.51
CA ILE A 66 5.10 12.14 2.18
C ILE A 66 5.79 11.85 3.50
N PHE A 67 6.18 10.59 3.67
CA PHE A 67 7.03 10.15 4.77
C PHE A 67 8.36 9.73 4.17
N ASP A 68 9.43 10.43 4.55
CA ASP A 68 10.73 10.38 3.87
C ASP A 68 10.60 10.55 2.34
N ASN A 69 10.60 9.43 1.62
CA ASN A 69 10.54 9.34 0.17
C ASN A 69 9.34 8.52 -0.32
N ILE A 70 8.50 8.00 0.58
CA ILE A 70 7.32 7.19 0.24
C ILE A 70 6.06 8.03 0.31
N LYS A 71 5.10 7.73 -0.58
CA LYS A 71 3.81 8.42 -0.60
C LYS A 71 2.84 7.70 0.32
N ILE A 72 2.17 8.45 1.18
CA ILE A 72 1.09 7.95 2.03
C ILE A 72 -0.22 8.51 1.50
N VAL A 73 -1.23 7.65 1.46
CA VAL A 73 -2.58 8.00 1.05
C VAL A 73 -3.55 7.52 2.12
N PHE A 74 -4.28 8.45 2.70
CA PHE A 74 -5.45 8.15 3.51
C PHE A 74 -6.68 8.30 2.61
N THR A 75 -7.47 7.24 2.49
CA THR A 75 -8.69 7.29 1.68
C THR A 75 -9.72 8.22 2.33
N LYS A 76 -10.70 8.66 1.55
CA LYS A 76 -11.83 9.45 2.08
C LYS A 76 -12.90 8.54 2.69
N GLU A 77 -13.85 9.14 3.39
CA GLU A 77 -15.04 8.43 3.88
C GLU A 77 -15.79 7.75 2.72
N ASN A 78 -16.12 6.47 2.87
CA ASN A 78 -16.72 5.59 1.85
C ASN A 78 -15.82 5.21 0.65
N GLU A 79 -14.51 5.46 0.68
CA GLU A 79 -13.55 4.91 -0.28
C GLU A 79 -12.63 3.91 0.43
N THR A 80 -12.57 2.67 -0.07
CA THR A 80 -11.67 1.65 0.51
C THR A 80 -10.28 1.72 -0.08
N ALA A 81 -9.30 1.15 0.63
CA ALA A 81 -7.94 0.99 0.10
C ALA A 81 -7.95 0.22 -1.24
N ASP A 82 -8.76 -0.84 -1.34
CA ASP A 82 -8.93 -1.62 -2.56
C ASP A 82 -9.39 -0.76 -3.74
N ASN A 83 -10.44 0.06 -3.55
CA ASN A 83 -10.94 0.94 -4.60
C ASN A 83 -9.88 1.94 -5.08
N TYR A 84 -9.07 2.48 -4.16
CA TYR A 84 -7.97 3.37 -4.52
C TYR A 84 -6.92 2.62 -5.35
N ILE A 85 -6.52 1.42 -4.92
CA ILE A 85 -5.52 0.58 -5.58
C ILE A 85 -5.99 0.22 -6.99
N GLU A 86 -7.21 -0.26 -7.14
CA GLU A 86 -7.81 -0.60 -8.44
C GLU A 86 -7.78 0.59 -9.39
N ARG A 87 -8.22 1.78 -8.92
CA ARG A 87 -8.19 3.01 -9.70
C ARG A 87 -6.76 3.39 -10.11
N PHE A 88 -5.82 3.30 -9.18
CA PHE A 88 -4.42 3.62 -9.47
C PHE A 88 -3.84 2.68 -10.54
N VAL A 89 -4.06 1.38 -10.38
CA VAL A 89 -3.62 0.34 -11.31
C VAL A 89 -4.25 0.55 -12.69
N TYR A 90 -5.54 0.86 -12.76
CA TYR A 90 -6.23 1.12 -14.03
C TYR A 90 -5.62 2.31 -14.79
N ILE A 91 -5.29 3.39 -14.08
CA ILE A 91 -4.74 4.61 -14.68
C ILE A 91 -3.25 4.42 -15.05
N HIS A 92 -2.45 3.81 -14.17
CA HIS A 92 -0.98 3.82 -14.30
C HIS A 92 -0.40 2.50 -14.82
N GLY A 93 -1.12 1.39 -14.71
CA GLY A 93 -0.65 0.04 -15.02
C GLY A 93 -0.36 -0.20 -16.49
N LYS A 94 -0.93 0.60 -17.41
CA LYS A 94 -0.62 0.50 -18.84
C LYS A 94 0.82 0.89 -19.19
N ASN A 95 1.37 1.87 -18.47
CA ASN A 95 2.69 2.46 -18.77
C ASN A 95 3.74 2.13 -17.70
N ASN A 96 3.36 1.45 -16.62
CA ASN A 96 4.22 1.19 -15.48
C ASN A 96 4.04 -0.23 -14.95
N LYS A 97 5.10 -0.79 -14.36
CA LYS A 97 4.98 -2.00 -13.54
C LYS A 97 4.37 -1.60 -12.21
N VAL A 98 3.21 -2.15 -11.88
CA VAL A 98 2.55 -1.93 -10.60
C VAL A 98 2.43 -3.26 -9.87
N ARG A 99 2.92 -3.29 -8.64
CA ARG A 99 2.77 -4.41 -7.69
C ARG A 99 1.89 -3.95 -6.55
N VAL A 100 1.06 -4.84 -6.06
CA VAL A 100 0.17 -4.60 -4.91
C VAL A 100 0.54 -5.57 -3.80
N ALA A 101 0.56 -5.10 -2.55
CA ALA A 101 0.73 -5.91 -1.36
C ALA A 101 -0.46 -5.71 -0.42
N THR A 102 -1.23 -6.77 -0.20
CA THR A 102 -2.38 -6.83 0.72
C THR A 102 -2.38 -8.17 1.49
N SER A 103 -3.22 -8.30 2.53
CA SER A 103 -3.24 -9.42 3.50
C SER A 103 -3.85 -10.70 2.97
N ASP A 104 -4.70 -10.63 1.95
CA ASP A 104 -5.19 -11.82 1.28
C ASP A 104 -4.04 -12.43 0.48
N TYR A 105 -3.78 -13.71 0.75
CA TYR A 105 -2.71 -14.58 0.23
C TYR A 105 -2.72 -14.75 -1.32
N LEU A 106 -3.44 -13.90 -2.06
CA LEU A 106 -3.97 -14.18 -3.40
C LEU A 106 -3.92 -13.00 -4.39
N GLU A 107 -3.48 -11.82 -3.98
CA GLU A 107 -3.26 -10.71 -4.92
C GLU A 107 -1.76 -10.57 -5.28
N GLN A 108 -1.09 -11.72 -5.46
CA GLN A 108 0.06 -11.84 -6.36
C GLN A 108 -0.34 -11.65 -7.84
N ARG A 109 -1.39 -10.86 -8.11
CA ARG A 109 -1.60 -10.23 -9.40
C ARG A 109 -0.53 -9.15 -9.54
N ILE A 110 0.68 -9.58 -9.94
CA ILE A 110 1.44 -8.73 -10.85
C ILE A 110 0.44 -8.48 -11.98
N VAL A 111 -0.09 -7.27 -12.07
CA VAL A 111 -0.94 -6.85 -13.18
C VAL A 111 -0.02 -6.78 -14.40
N LEU A 112 0.31 -7.95 -14.94
CA LEU A 112 0.97 -8.19 -16.21
C LEU A 112 -0.05 -8.01 -17.32
N SER A 113 -0.73 -6.87 -17.33
CA SER A 113 -1.62 -6.50 -18.44
C SER A 113 -1.15 -5.21 -19.10
N ALA A 114 0.14 -5.20 -19.45
CA ALA A 114 0.72 -4.34 -20.48
C ALA A 114 1.96 -4.99 -21.14
N GLY A 115 1.94 -6.32 -21.35
CA GLY A 115 2.90 -6.99 -22.25
C GLY A 115 4.15 -7.63 -21.62
N GLY A 116 4.07 -8.22 -20.43
CA GLY A 116 5.18 -8.98 -19.84
C GLY A 116 4.91 -10.49 -19.82
N ILE A 117 5.79 -11.27 -20.45
CA ILE A 117 5.74 -12.73 -20.51
C ILE A 117 5.87 -13.33 -19.09
N ARG A 118 5.00 -14.30 -18.77
CA ARG A 118 5.03 -15.11 -17.54
C ARG A 118 6.17 -16.12 -17.61
N VAL A 119 7.03 -16.18 -16.60
CA VAL A 119 7.96 -17.32 -16.42
C VAL A 119 7.49 -18.10 -15.20
N SER A 120 7.47 -19.43 -15.38
CA SER A 120 6.99 -20.44 -14.41
C SER A 120 7.92 -20.62 -13.22
#